data_AF-A0A937DDK6-F1
#
_entry.id   AF-A0A937DDK6-F1
#
_cell.length_a   1.000
_cell.length_b   1.000
_cell.length_c   1.000
_cell.angle_alpha   90.00
_cell.angle_beta   90.00
_cell.angle_gamma   90.00
#
_symmetry.space_group_name_H-M   'P 1'
#
loop_
_entity.id
_entity.type
_entity.pdbx_description
1 polymer ?
#
loop_
_entity_poly.entity_id
_entity_poly.type
_entity_poly.pdbx_seq_one_letter_code
_entity_poly.pdbx_strand_id
1 'polypeptide(L)'
;MKRISLAAAGFTLSCLLAACGGGSDTDTSVAQAADTRSDSAQADLRREAQAQARPRPEQFTAGPREVNDTIVWQQQETTVGGTTQQRSYGDRITAVEADGSFSFNRGTPGGVTFERYRANADGNRLSREYVNNGNHCTYDPNRNFVSYPLYVGKVWASQWNYNCSLGYKERATQLSAVTGRESITIQAGTFDALRIGYVTLYTKSNDVNLQNGANGEAAYLVESTCWWATSVKRIVKCTYKNTYFGTTPPAGYLADYALEASYIGKVYFPDASRQVGQSSRWTETDTQLGGNVINRHYTQTITAVNPDGSYNVDRAEANGFISERILNDRGGNRLNRFIVQTNNPCTWAPRRDYLSFPLYVGKTWTSGWNYSCALGYREDAAHTARVEALEPVTTAAGTFNALRVSFQTVLTNSNDFQLQNGPAGQATYRNDGTCWWDVDGQRIVKCDIANTFEGPAPATYRQRYVTELAAVLVP
;
A
#
# COMPACT_ATOMS: atom_id res chain seq x y z
N MET A 1 -40.50 -51.97 62.42
CA MET A 1 -40.79 -50.52 62.38
C MET A 1 -40.79 -50.06 60.94
N LYS A 2 -41.91 -49.43 60.52
CA LYS A 2 -42.16 -48.59 59.32
C LYS A 2 -41.73 -49.15 57.95
N ARG A 3 -42.63 -49.86 57.25
CA ARG A 3 -43.56 -49.44 56.14
C ARG A 3 -42.99 -49.92 54.79
N ILE A 4 -43.55 -50.94 54.10
CA ILE A 4 -44.79 -50.98 53.26
C ILE A 4 -44.63 -50.02 52.06
N SER A 5 -44.79 -50.31 50.75
CA SER A 5 -45.42 -51.33 49.87
C SER A 5 -44.98 -51.02 48.41
N LEU A 6 -44.72 -51.97 47.50
CA LEU A 6 -45.60 -52.73 46.59
C LEU A 6 -46.27 -51.95 45.41
N ALA A 7 -45.99 -52.43 44.18
CA ALA A 7 -46.82 -52.50 42.94
C ALA A 7 -47.30 -51.15 42.29
N ALA A 8 -47.66 -51.02 41.01
CA ALA A 8 -48.07 -51.94 39.94
C ALA A 8 -47.94 -51.27 38.55
N ALA A 9 -48.13 -52.07 37.49
CA ALA A 9 -48.21 -51.71 36.08
C ALA A 9 -49.43 -50.81 35.72
N GLY A 10 -49.36 -50.14 34.55
CA GLY A 10 -50.51 -49.47 33.94
C GLY A 10 -50.22 -48.91 32.55
N PHE A 11 -50.67 -49.62 31.52
CA PHE A 11 -50.78 -49.20 30.12
C PHE A 11 -52.03 -48.32 29.93
N THR A 12 -51.93 -47.17 29.25
CA THR A 12 -52.98 -46.53 28.40
C THR A 12 -52.31 -45.44 27.56
N LEU A 13 -52.14 -45.59 26.24
CA LEU A 13 -53.09 -45.31 25.16
C LEU A 13 -53.60 -43.85 25.10
N SER A 14 -53.03 -43.13 24.13
CA SER A 14 -53.60 -42.08 23.27
C SER A 14 -54.25 -40.83 23.88
N CYS A 15 -53.64 -39.67 23.59
CA CYS A 15 -54.38 -38.52 23.07
C CYS A 15 -53.52 -37.77 22.04
N LEU A 16 -53.92 -37.93 20.78
CA LEU A 16 -53.75 -36.94 19.72
C LEU A 16 -54.32 -35.61 20.24
N LEU A 17 -53.48 -34.57 20.33
CA LEU A 17 -53.95 -33.19 20.32
C LEU A 17 -53.14 -32.44 19.28
N ALA A 18 -53.78 -32.28 18.13
CA ALA A 18 -53.45 -31.28 17.15
C ALA A 18 -53.58 -29.90 17.81
N ALA A 19 -52.45 -29.23 17.99
CA ALA A 19 -52.40 -27.78 18.12
C ALA A 19 -51.92 -27.23 16.78
N CYS A 20 -52.88 -26.81 15.96
CA CYS A 20 -52.64 -25.89 14.87
C CYS A 20 -52.07 -24.60 15.45
N GLY A 21 -50.76 -24.43 15.27
CA GLY A 21 -50.01 -23.21 15.55
C GLY A 21 -48.80 -23.20 14.64
N GLY A 22 -49.04 -23.23 13.32
CA GLY A 22 -48.01 -23.14 12.29
C GLY A 22 -47.41 -21.72 12.25
N GLY A 23 -46.70 -21.33 13.29
CA GLY A 23 -45.64 -20.34 13.21
C GLY A 23 -44.36 -21.07 12.80
N SER A 24 -43.68 -20.59 11.77
CA SER A 24 -42.53 -21.23 11.16
C SER A 24 -41.35 -21.41 12.14
N ASP A 25 -41.16 -22.64 12.64
CA ASP A 25 -40.01 -23.13 13.45
C ASP A 25 -38.68 -23.19 12.66
N THR A 26 -38.60 -22.50 11.53
CA THR A 26 -37.43 -22.49 10.64
C THR A 26 -36.28 -21.65 11.19
N ASP A 27 -36.55 -20.65 12.04
CA ASP A 27 -35.54 -19.69 12.50
C ASP A 27 -34.56 -20.26 13.53
N THR A 28 -35.01 -21.14 14.42
CA THR A 28 -34.15 -21.82 15.40
C THR A 28 -33.17 -22.80 14.75
N SER A 29 -33.50 -23.33 13.57
CA SER A 29 -32.67 -24.33 12.88
C SER A 29 -31.38 -23.75 12.28
N VAL A 30 -31.42 -22.50 11.77
CA VAL A 30 -30.27 -21.86 11.10
C VAL A 30 -29.17 -21.50 12.10
N ALA A 31 -29.55 -20.92 13.24
CA ALA A 31 -28.60 -20.57 14.30
C ALA A 31 -27.92 -21.81 14.89
N GLN A 32 -28.68 -22.88 15.17
CA GLN A 32 -28.14 -24.13 15.70
C GLN A 32 -27.17 -24.81 14.71
N ALA A 33 -27.49 -24.80 13.42
CA ALA A 33 -26.59 -25.32 12.39
C ALA A 33 -25.28 -24.52 12.31
N ALA A 34 -25.36 -23.20 12.44
CA ALA A 34 -24.21 -22.30 12.43
C ALA A 34 -23.28 -22.54 13.63
N ASP A 35 -23.86 -22.65 14.84
CA ASP A 35 -23.13 -22.95 16.07
C ASP A 35 -22.44 -24.31 15.99
N THR A 36 -23.17 -25.36 15.58
CA THR A 36 -22.63 -26.72 15.45
C THR A 36 -21.44 -26.77 14.48
N ARG A 37 -21.55 -26.09 13.33
CA ARG A 37 -20.47 -26.04 12.35
C ARG A 37 -19.26 -25.25 12.87
N SER A 38 -19.50 -24.13 13.54
CA SER A 38 -18.45 -23.33 14.18
C SER A 38 -17.71 -24.15 15.24
N ASP A 39 -18.43 -24.85 16.13
CA ASP A 39 -17.83 -25.64 17.20
C ASP A 39 -16.94 -26.76 16.67
N SER A 40 -17.38 -27.45 15.61
CA SER A 40 -16.55 -28.46 14.94
C SER A 40 -15.27 -27.85 14.37
N ALA A 41 -15.37 -26.75 13.62
CA ALA A 41 -14.21 -26.09 13.03
C ALA A 41 -13.25 -25.54 14.09
N GLN A 42 -13.79 -24.98 15.18
CA GLN A 42 -12.99 -24.53 16.33
C GLN A 42 -12.27 -25.69 17.03
N ALA A 43 -12.94 -26.84 17.19
CA ALA A 43 -12.32 -28.03 17.77
C ALA A 43 -11.18 -28.55 16.89
N ASP A 44 -11.34 -28.55 15.57
CA ASP A 44 -10.32 -28.95 14.61
C ASP A 44 -9.09 -28.03 14.71
N LEU A 45 -9.32 -26.71 14.73
CA LEU A 45 -8.25 -25.71 14.88
C LEU A 45 -7.47 -25.87 16.20
N ARG A 46 -8.15 -26.15 17.32
CA ARG A 46 -7.48 -26.43 18.61
C ARG A 46 -6.59 -27.66 18.52
N ARG A 47 -7.08 -28.75 17.92
CA ARG A 47 -6.31 -30.00 17.78
C ARG A 47 -5.07 -29.78 16.92
N GLU A 48 -5.19 -29.04 15.82
CA GLU A 48 -4.04 -28.71 14.98
C GLU A 48 -2.98 -27.88 15.74
N ALA A 49 -3.41 -26.85 16.47
CA ALA A 49 -2.49 -26.04 17.28
C ALA A 49 -1.80 -26.85 18.38
N GLN A 50 -2.54 -27.72 19.08
CA GLN A 50 -2.00 -28.60 20.12
C GLN A 50 -0.99 -29.59 19.55
N ALA A 51 -1.25 -30.16 18.38
CA ALA A 51 -0.33 -31.09 17.72
C ALA A 51 1.03 -30.45 17.36
N GLN A 52 1.08 -29.12 17.23
CA GLN A 52 2.28 -28.36 16.85
C GLN A 52 2.95 -27.66 18.05
N ALA A 53 2.32 -27.70 19.23
CA ALA A 53 2.80 -27.01 20.42
C ALA A 53 4.16 -27.57 20.89
N ARG A 54 5.07 -26.69 21.29
CA ARG A 54 6.38 -27.04 21.86
C ARG A 54 6.44 -26.63 23.34
N PRO A 55 7.23 -27.31 24.20
CA PRO A 55 7.32 -26.97 25.63
C PRO A 55 7.85 -25.57 25.94
N ARG A 56 8.66 -24.99 25.05
CA ARG A 56 9.21 -23.63 25.15
C ARG A 56 9.26 -23.02 23.74
N PRO A 57 8.13 -22.54 23.22
CA PRO A 57 8.10 -22.03 21.87
C PRO A 57 8.74 -20.64 21.83
N GLU A 58 9.40 -20.32 20.72
CA GLU A 58 9.88 -18.96 20.45
C GLU A 58 8.67 -18.01 20.41
N GLN A 59 8.81 -16.88 21.12
CA GLN A 59 7.76 -15.90 21.28
C GLN A 59 8.05 -14.66 20.44
N PHE A 60 7.03 -14.17 19.74
CA PHE A 60 7.12 -13.01 18.88
C PHE A 60 6.19 -11.91 19.40
N THR A 61 6.64 -10.66 19.36
CA THR A 61 5.84 -9.50 19.75
C THR A 61 5.37 -8.72 18.53
N ALA A 62 4.43 -7.79 18.73
CA ALA A 62 4.13 -6.78 17.74
C ALA A 62 5.41 -6.04 17.34
N GLY A 63 5.51 -5.69 16.06
CA GLY A 63 6.53 -4.76 15.59
C GLY A 63 6.07 -3.32 15.75
N PRO A 64 7.00 -2.36 15.92
CA PRO A 64 6.65 -0.95 15.89
C PRO A 64 5.97 -0.60 14.55
N ARG A 65 5.17 0.46 14.58
CA ARG A 65 4.59 1.08 13.40
C ARG A 65 5.20 2.45 13.24
N GLU A 66 5.45 2.81 11.99
CA GLU A 66 5.91 4.13 11.61
C GLU A 66 4.97 4.70 10.55
N VAL A 67 4.85 6.02 10.53
CA VAL A 67 4.12 6.71 9.48
C VAL A 67 4.71 6.33 8.12
N ASN A 68 3.83 6.13 7.12
CA ASN A 68 4.14 5.65 5.78
C ASN A 68 4.54 4.17 5.65
N ASP A 69 4.59 3.41 6.74
CA ASP A 69 4.60 1.95 6.62
C ASP A 69 3.39 1.50 5.78
N THR A 70 3.65 0.72 4.75
CA THR A 70 2.64 0.33 3.77
C THR A 70 2.74 -1.16 3.45
N ILE A 71 1.58 -1.78 3.28
CA ILE A 71 1.47 -3.08 2.59
C ILE A 71 0.62 -2.87 1.34
N VAL A 72 1.13 -3.27 0.18
CA VAL A 72 0.34 -3.34 -1.05
C VAL A 72 -0.14 -4.77 -1.24
N TRP A 73 -1.45 -4.95 -1.23
CA TRP A 73 -2.10 -6.24 -1.38
C TRP A 73 -2.50 -6.50 -2.83
N GLN A 74 -2.29 -7.73 -3.29
CA GLN A 74 -3.03 -8.33 -4.38
C GLN A 74 -4.15 -9.15 -3.77
N GLN A 75 -5.37 -8.86 -4.18
CA GLN A 75 -6.58 -9.50 -3.69
C GLN A 75 -7.25 -10.26 -4.82
N GLN A 76 -7.51 -11.54 -4.56
CA GLN A 76 -8.37 -12.37 -5.40
C GLN A 76 -9.68 -12.62 -4.66
N GLU A 77 -10.81 -12.29 -5.27
CA GLU A 77 -12.15 -12.55 -4.72
C GLU A 77 -12.87 -13.54 -5.64
N THR A 78 -13.49 -14.57 -5.09
CA THR A 78 -14.40 -15.46 -5.80
C THR A 78 -15.78 -15.32 -5.18
N THR A 79 -16.79 -14.98 -5.99
CA THR A 79 -18.15 -14.81 -5.52
C THR A 79 -18.90 -16.14 -5.44
N VAL A 80 -20.05 -16.17 -4.77
CA VAL A 80 -20.96 -17.33 -4.69
C VAL A 80 -21.43 -17.79 -6.08
N GLY A 81 -21.52 -16.87 -7.05
CA GLY A 81 -21.78 -17.22 -8.46
C GLY A 81 -20.58 -17.79 -9.22
N GLY A 82 -19.40 -17.92 -8.59
CA GLY A 82 -18.17 -18.43 -9.20
C GLY A 82 -17.34 -17.38 -9.95
N THR A 83 -17.78 -16.12 -9.99
CA THR A 83 -17.02 -15.04 -10.64
C THR A 83 -15.77 -14.73 -9.84
N THR A 84 -14.61 -14.73 -10.50
CA THR A 84 -13.33 -14.37 -9.87
C THR A 84 -12.89 -12.98 -10.33
N GLN A 85 -12.47 -12.13 -9.38
CA GLN A 85 -11.93 -10.80 -9.62
C GLN A 85 -10.58 -10.62 -8.94
N GLN A 86 -9.70 -9.84 -9.58
CA GLN A 86 -8.40 -9.44 -9.03
C GLN A 86 -8.40 -7.94 -8.80
N ARG A 87 -7.87 -7.50 -7.65
CA ARG A 87 -7.78 -6.09 -7.26
C ARG A 87 -6.47 -5.85 -6.52
N SER A 88 -5.98 -4.61 -6.57
CA SER A 88 -4.84 -4.18 -5.76
C SER A 88 -5.20 -2.96 -4.93
N TYR A 89 -4.76 -2.95 -3.67
CA TYR A 89 -4.92 -1.82 -2.76
C TYR A 89 -3.73 -1.73 -1.80
N GLY A 90 -3.50 -0.54 -1.24
CA GLY A 90 -2.48 -0.29 -0.23
C GLY A 90 -3.09 0.06 1.11
N ASP A 91 -2.56 -0.54 2.19
CA ASP A 91 -2.80 -0.13 3.58
C ASP A 91 -1.60 0.70 4.05
N ARG A 92 -1.76 2.02 4.25
CA ARG A 92 -0.69 2.95 4.62
C ARG A 92 -0.94 3.57 6.00
N ILE A 93 0.00 3.42 6.92
CA ILE A 93 -0.04 4.08 8.23
C ILE A 93 0.05 5.61 8.05
N THR A 94 -0.93 6.33 8.60
CA THR A 94 -1.02 7.80 8.51
C THR A 94 -0.68 8.50 9.81
N ALA A 95 -0.86 7.82 10.95
CA ALA A 95 -0.52 8.34 12.27
C ALA A 95 -0.20 7.19 13.22
N VAL A 96 0.70 7.43 14.17
CA VAL A 96 1.05 6.52 15.27
C VAL A 96 1.01 7.33 16.56
N GLU A 97 0.22 6.87 17.51
CA GLU A 97 0.01 7.51 18.81
C GLU A 97 1.09 7.06 19.82
N ALA A 98 1.20 7.79 20.93
CA ALA A 98 2.19 7.49 21.97
C ALA A 98 1.99 6.11 22.63
N ASP A 99 0.77 5.58 22.65
CA ASP A 99 0.45 4.24 23.15
C ASP A 99 0.72 3.12 22.12
N GLY A 100 1.23 3.47 20.94
CA GLY A 100 1.48 2.56 19.83
C GLY A 100 0.25 2.26 18.97
N SER A 101 -0.95 2.71 19.36
CA SER A 101 -2.12 2.65 18.47
C SER A 101 -1.88 3.50 17.23
N PHE A 102 -2.56 3.17 16.13
CA PHE A 102 -2.26 3.79 14.84
C PHE A 102 -3.48 3.88 13.94
N SER A 103 -3.43 4.84 13.03
CA SER A 103 -4.40 5.00 11.96
C SER A 103 -3.77 4.64 10.63
N PHE A 104 -4.55 4.07 9.73
CA PHE A 104 -4.10 3.79 8.36
C PHE A 104 -5.20 3.99 7.33
N ASN A 105 -4.78 4.44 6.15
CA ASN A 105 -5.66 4.58 5.00
C ASN A 105 -5.55 3.33 4.14
N ARG A 106 -6.69 2.85 3.66
CA ARG A 106 -6.78 1.88 2.60
C ARG A 106 -7.22 2.55 1.31
N GLY A 107 -6.47 2.35 0.24
CA GLY A 107 -6.68 3.05 -1.01
C GLY A 107 -6.12 2.32 -2.23
N THR A 108 -6.37 2.88 -3.41
CA THR A 108 -5.70 2.41 -4.62
C THR A 108 -4.19 2.64 -4.48
N PRO A 109 -3.33 1.87 -5.18
CA PRO A 109 -1.89 2.13 -5.22
C PRO A 109 -1.53 3.54 -5.69
N GLY A 110 -2.43 4.21 -6.43
CA GLY A 110 -2.31 5.61 -6.86
C GLY A 110 -2.66 6.66 -5.79
N GLY A 111 -2.98 6.25 -4.56
CA GLY A 111 -3.19 7.15 -3.43
C GLY A 111 -4.64 7.60 -3.18
N VAL A 112 -5.61 7.09 -3.95
CA VAL A 112 -7.03 7.38 -3.70
C VAL A 112 -7.49 6.56 -2.51
N THR A 113 -7.73 7.21 -1.37
CA THR A 113 -8.22 6.55 -0.15
C THR A 113 -9.73 6.30 -0.27
N PHE A 114 -10.17 5.06 -0.04
CA PHE A 114 -11.59 4.71 0.03
C PHE A 114 -12.01 4.29 1.44
N GLU A 115 -11.07 3.93 2.31
CA GLU A 115 -11.32 3.55 3.69
C GLU A 115 -10.26 4.09 4.65
N ARG A 116 -10.66 4.40 5.89
CA ARG A 116 -9.75 4.72 7.00
C ARG A 116 -9.98 3.76 8.15
N TYR A 117 -8.91 3.35 8.81
CA TYR A 117 -8.96 2.42 9.93
C TYR A 117 -8.20 2.99 11.12
N ARG A 118 -8.68 2.63 12.32
CA ARG A 118 -7.92 2.77 13.56
C ARG A 118 -7.65 1.39 14.15
N ALA A 119 -6.45 1.17 14.66
CA ALA A 119 -6.05 -0.07 15.31
C ALA A 119 -5.32 0.22 16.62
N ASN A 120 -5.34 -0.73 17.55
CA ASN A 120 -4.53 -0.67 18.76
C ASN A 120 -3.04 -1.00 18.47
N ALA A 121 -2.18 -0.98 19.49
CA ALA A 121 -0.75 -1.24 19.34
C ALA A 121 -0.41 -2.62 18.74
N ASP A 122 -1.27 -3.62 18.95
CA ASP A 122 -1.11 -4.97 18.40
C ASP A 122 -1.55 -5.07 16.92
N GLY A 123 -2.24 -4.05 16.42
CA GLY A 123 -2.84 -4.04 15.08
C GLY A 123 -4.26 -4.60 15.02
N ASN A 124 -4.91 -4.81 16.17
CA ASN A 124 -6.31 -5.19 16.25
C ASN A 124 -7.20 -3.97 15.95
N ARG A 125 -8.20 -4.15 15.07
CA ARG A 125 -9.02 -3.04 14.57
C ARG A 125 -9.96 -2.52 15.66
N LEU A 126 -10.04 -1.19 15.76
CA LEU A 126 -10.93 -0.43 16.65
C LEU A 126 -12.09 0.18 15.86
N SER A 127 -11.82 0.71 14.66
CA SER A 127 -12.85 1.29 13.79
C SER A 127 -12.47 1.24 12.31
N ARG A 128 -13.47 1.48 11.47
CA ARG A 128 -13.40 1.63 10.01
C ARG A 128 -14.32 2.77 9.58
N GLU A 129 -13.85 3.63 8.69
CA GLU A 129 -14.65 4.68 8.04
C GLU A 129 -14.61 4.46 6.54
N TYR A 130 -15.77 4.54 5.88
CA TYR A 130 -15.90 4.50 4.43
C TYR A 130 -15.91 5.94 3.89
N VAL A 131 -14.90 6.31 3.11
CA VAL A 131 -14.72 7.71 2.67
C VAL A 131 -15.81 8.16 1.70
N ASN A 132 -16.35 7.23 0.90
CA ASN A 132 -17.34 7.55 -0.13
C ASN A 132 -18.73 7.94 0.41
N ASN A 133 -19.11 7.47 1.60
CA ASN A 133 -20.42 7.73 2.19
C ASN A 133 -20.38 8.16 3.66
N GLY A 134 -19.20 8.30 4.25
CA GLY A 134 -19.02 8.69 5.66
C GLY A 134 -19.50 7.65 6.67
N ASN A 135 -19.82 6.42 6.24
CA ASN A 135 -20.27 5.38 7.15
C ASN A 135 -19.12 5.03 8.10
N HIS A 136 -19.37 5.12 9.39
CA HIS A 136 -18.37 4.87 10.42
C HIS A 136 -18.77 3.66 11.23
N CYS A 137 -17.88 2.67 11.31
CA CYS A 137 -18.13 1.42 12.00
C CYS A 137 -17.10 1.18 13.09
N THR A 138 -17.54 0.66 14.23
CA THR A 138 -16.70 0.37 15.40
C THR A 138 -16.67 -1.12 15.69
N TYR A 139 -15.58 -1.56 16.32
CA TYR A 139 -15.42 -2.90 16.88
C TYR A 139 -15.32 -2.78 18.39
N ASP A 140 -16.29 -3.31 19.14
CA ASP A 140 -16.33 -3.22 20.61
C ASP A 140 -16.23 -4.63 21.22
N PRO A 141 -15.20 -4.92 22.05
CA PRO A 141 -14.13 -4.02 22.51
C PRO A 141 -13.04 -3.74 21.47
N ASN A 142 -12.69 -4.72 20.64
CA ASN A 142 -11.88 -4.59 19.44
C ASN A 142 -11.94 -5.90 18.66
N ARG A 143 -11.56 -5.88 17.38
CA ARG A 143 -11.37 -7.12 16.61
C ARG A 143 -9.99 -7.71 16.93
N ASN A 144 -9.92 -8.53 18.00
CA ASN A 144 -8.69 -9.17 18.51
C ASN A 144 -8.14 -10.27 17.58
N PHE A 145 -7.70 -9.87 16.38
CA PHE A 145 -7.18 -10.72 15.32
C PHE A 145 -5.76 -11.26 15.58
N VAL A 146 -4.99 -10.63 16.46
CA VAL A 146 -3.71 -11.14 16.96
C VAL A 146 -3.63 -10.93 18.46
N SER A 147 -3.12 -11.93 19.18
CA SER A 147 -2.85 -11.82 20.62
C SER A 147 -1.37 -12.07 20.85
N TYR A 148 -0.62 -11.05 21.24
CA TYR A 148 0.81 -11.20 21.53
C TYR A 148 1.06 -11.69 22.98
N PRO A 149 2.22 -12.31 23.26
CA PRO A 149 3.19 -12.79 22.27
C PRO A 149 2.62 -13.92 21.41
N LEU A 150 2.95 -13.97 20.12
CA LEU A 150 2.60 -15.06 19.22
C LEU A 150 3.64 -16.18 19.36
N TYR A 151 3.20 -17.43 19.34
CA TYR A 151 4.06 -18.61 19.36
C TYR A 151 3.27 -19.83 18.89
N VAL A 152 3.94 -20.82 18.29
CA VAL A 152 3.28 -22.04 17.78
C VAL A 152 2.57 -22.78 18.92
N GLY A 153 1.29 -23.12 18.69
CA GLY A 153 0.40 -23.73 19.67
C GLY A 153 -0.40 -22.74 20.52
N LYS A 154 -0.18 -21.42 20.39
CA LYS A 154 -1.02 -20.43 21.07
C LYS A 154 -2.45 -20.47 20.53
N VAL A 155 -3.43 -20.45 21.42
CA VAL A 155 -4.87 -20.36 21.12
C VAL A 155 -5.45 -19.17 21.89
N TRP A 156 -6.31 -18.39 21.25
CA TRP A 156 -7.07 -17.32 21.93
C TRP A 156 -8.47 -17.19 21.34
N ALA A 157 -9.40 -16.73 22.18
CA ALA A 157 -10.76 -16.43 21.78
C ALA A 157 -11.00 -14.92 21.78
N SER A 158 -11.95 -14.48 20.95
CA SER A 158 -12.36 -13.09 20.86
C SER A 158 -13.86 -13.01 20.58
N GLN A 159 -14.50 -11.96 21.11
CA GLN A 159 -15.86 -11.59 20.74
C GLN A 159 -15.91 -10.08 20.55
N TRP A 160 -16.63 -9.63 19.54
CA TRP A 160 -16.88 -8.21 19.34
C TRP A 160 -18.24 -7.95 18.70
N ASN A 161 -18.79 -6.77 18.97
CA ASN A 161 -19.89 -6.22 18.20
C ASN A 161 -19.31 -5.31 17.12
N TYR A 162 -19.81 -5.44 15.90
CA TYR A 162 -19.54 -4.51 14.81
C TYR A 162 -20.79 -3.69 14.57
N ASN A 163 -20.69 -2.37 14.70
CA ASN A 163 -21.83 -1.46 14.54
C ASN A 163 -21.43 -0.30 13.64
N CYS A 164 -22.26 0.04 12.67
CA CYS A 164 -22.05 1.13 11.74
C CYS A 164 -23.08 2.25 11.92
N SER A 165 -22.68 3.50 11.66
CA SER A 165 -23.56 4.67 11.76
C SER A 165 -24.73 4.62 10.78
N LEU A 166 -24.58 3.94 9.63
CA LEU A 166 -25.67 3.67 8.69
C LEU A 166 -26.47 2.39 9.00
N GLY A 167 -26.45 1.93 10.25
CA GLY A 167 -27.35 0.91 10.77
C GLY A 167 -26.91 -0.54 10.59
N TYR A 168 -25.86 -0.84 9.82
CA TYR A 168 -25.31 -2.20 9.73
C TYR A 168 -24.76 -2.65 11.08
N LYS A 169 -25.10 -3.88 11.50
CA LYS A 169 -24.63 -4.47 12.74
C LYS A 169 -24.48 -5.98 12.63
N GLU A 170 -23.54 -6.52 13.39
CA GLU A 170 -23.35 -7.96 13.58
C GLU A 170 -22.55 -8.21 14.87
N ARG A 171 -22.62 -9.44 15.39
CA ARG A 171 -21.79 -9.94 16.48
C ARG A 171 -20.88 -11.03 15.95
N ALA A 172 -19.61 -11.00 16.32
CA ALA A 172 -18.66 -12.03 15.96
C ALA A 172 -18.16 -12.78 17.20
N THR A 173 -18.02 -14.10 17.06
CA THR A 173 -17.29 -14.97 17.99
C THR A 173 -16.18 -15.67 17.22
N GLN A 174 -14.94 -15.48 17.66
CA GLN A 174 -13.76 -15.99 16.97
C GLN A 174 -12.91 -16.86 17.89
N LEU A 175 -12.43 -17.98 17.34
CA LEU A 175 -11.28 -18.69 17.86
C LEU A 175 -10.12 -18.53 16.88
N SER A 176 -8.93 -18.27 17.42
CA SER A 176 -7.70 -18.16 16.63
C SER A 176 -6.63 -19.06 17.21
N ALA A 177 -5.75 -19.58 16.37
CA ALA A 177 -4.61 -20.36 16.83
C ALA A 177 -3.39 -20.26 15.90
N VAL A 178 -2.18 -20.25 16.47
CA VAL A 178 -0.95 -20.39 15.70
C VAL A 178 -0.69 -21.88 15.46
N THR A 179 -0.93 -22.34 14.23
CA THR A 179 -0.90 -23.76 13.85
C THR A 179 0.41 -24.20 13.21
N GLY A 180 1.42 -23.33 13.12
CA GLY A 180 2.72 -23.71 12.59
C GLY A 180 3.65 -22.54 12.32
N ARG A 181 4.84 -22.87 11.81
CA ARG A 181 5.83 -21.94 11.26
C ARG A 181 6.37 -22.53 9.97
N GLU A 182 6.39 -21.76 8.90
CA GLU A 182 6.82 -22.21 7.59
C GLU A 182 7.39 -21.07 6.74
N SER A 183 8.20 -21.44 5.76
CA SER A 183 8.69 -20.50 4.74
C SER A 183 7.63 -20.34 3.66
N ILE A 184 7.19 -19.11 3.41
CA ILE A 184 6.26 -18.79 2.32
C ILE A 184 6.93 -17.88 1.29
N THR A 185 6.58 -18.05 0.02
CA THR A 185 7.00 -17.16 -1.06
C THR A 185 5.76 -16.49 -1.65
N ILE A 186 5.79 -15.17 -1.70
CA ILE A 186 4.76 -14.29 -2.28
C ILE A 186 5.45 -13.25 -3.16
N GLN A 187 4.69 -12.39 -3.83
CA GLN A 187 5.27 -11.36 -4.69
C GLN A 187 6.20 -10.38 -3.95
N ALA A 188 5.95 -10.08 -2.68
CA ALA A 188 6.85 -9.26 -1.86
C ALA A 188 8.17 -9.95 -1.43
N GLY A 189 8.33 -11.25 -1.69
CA GLY A 189 9.53 -12.02 -1.34
C GLY A 189 9.25 -13.32 -0.60
N THR A 190 10.30 -13.89 -0.01
CA THR A 190 10.25 -15.11 0.81
C THR A 190 10.37 -14.76 2.29
N PHE A 191 9.47 -15.31 3.10
CA PHE A 191 9.36 -15.01 4.52
C PHE A 191 9.25 -16.28 5.35
N ASP A 192 9.95 -16.32 6.47
CA ASP A 192 9.67 -17.25 7.55
C ASP A 192 8.51 -16.71 8.40
N ALA A 193 7.39 -17.41 8.40
CA ALA A 193 6.12 -16.91 8.90
C ALA A 193 5.41 -17.90 9.83
N LEU A 194 4.73 -17.36 10.84
CA LEU A 194 3.77 -18.10 11.65
C LEU A 194 2.47 -18.26 10.88
N ARG A 195 1.97 -19.49 10.76
CA ARG A 195 0.65 -19.80 10.21
C ARG A 195 -0.39 -19.67 11.32
N ILE A 196 -1.37 -18.81 11.12
CA ILE A 196 -2.45 -18.51 12.08
C ILE A 196 -3.79 -18.89 11.44
N GLY A 197 -4.50 -19.83 12.05
CA GLY A 197 -5.87 -20.18 11.67
C GLY A 197 -6.88 -19.38 12.49
N TYR A 198 -8.02 -19.08 11.86
CA TYR A 198 -9.15 -18.36 12.44
C TYR A 198 -10.45 -19.03 12.05
N VAL A 199 -11.34 -19.19 13.03
CA VAL A 199 -12.73 -19.59 12.81
C VAL A 199 -13.61 -18.52 13.44
N THR A 200 -14.33 -17.77 12.61
CA THR A 200 -15.16 -16.63 13.05
C THR A 200 -16.61 -16.87 12.68
N LEU A 201 -17.45 -17.05 13.69
CA LEU A 201 -18.90 -17.09 13.51
C LEU A 201 -19.47 -15.69 13.67
N TYR A 202 -20.13 -15.21 12.62
CA TYR A 202 -20.92 -13.99 12.64
C TYR A 202 -22.38 -14.35 12.87
N THR A 203 -23.01 -13.67 13.83
CA THR A 203 -24.43 -13.79 14.17
C THR A 203 -25.03 -12.41 14.32
N LYS A 204 -26.36 -12.36 14.44
CA LYS A 204 -27.10 -11.11 14.60
C LYS A 204 -26.82 -10.09 13.49
N SER A 205 -26.48 -10.58 12.30
CA SER A 205 -26.22 -9.72 11.15
C SER A 205 -27.55 -9.20 10.62
N ASN A 206 -27.62 -7.91 10.33
CA ASN A 206 -28.77 -7.30 9.67
C ASN A 206 -28.59 -7.09 8.17
N ASP A 207 -27.71 -7.86 7.55
CA ASP A 207 -27.55 -7.86 6.10
C ASP A 207 -28.80 -8.44 5.42
N VAL A 208 -29.65 -7.57 4.88
CA VAL A 208 -30.94 -7.92 4.26
C VAL A 208 -30.84 -8.92 3.11
N ASN A 209 -29.65 -9.14 2.54
CA ASN A 209 -29.45 -10.13 1.48
C ASN A 209 -29.11 -11.53 2.00
N LEU A 210 -28.92 -11.70 3.31
CA LEU A 210 -28.75 -12.98 3.97
C LEU A 210 -30.09 -13.47 4.54
N GLN A 211 -30.24 -14.80 4.69
CA GLN A 211 -31.43 -15.35 5.36
C GLN A 211 -31.57 -14.74 6.76
N ASN A 212 -32.76 -14.26 7.08
CA ASN A 212 -33.12 -13.61 8.35
C ASN A 212 -32.37 -12.31 8.66
N GLY A 213 -31.66 -11.73 7.69
CA GLY A 213 -30.95 -10.48 7.88
C GLY A 213 -31.85 -9.27 8.08
N ALA A 214 -33.04 -9.21 7.45
CA ALA A 214 -34.00 -8.14 7.72
C ALA A 214 -34.44 -8.09 9.19
N ASN A 215 -34.43 -9.22 9.88
CA ASN A 215 -34.76 -9.34 11.31
C ASN A 215 -33.54 -9.14 12.21
N GLY A 216 -32.34 -8.97 11.64
CA GLY A 216 -31.09 -8.86 12.39
C GLY A 216 -30.62 -10.19 12.98
N GLU A 217 -30.95 -11.33 12.36
CA GLU A 217 -30.66 -12.68 12.85
C GLU A 217 -29.88 -13.52 11.83
N ALA A 218 -29.31 -12.91 10.79
CA ALA A 218 -28.47 -13.63 9.83
C ALA A 218 -27.18 -14.14 10.49
N ALA A 219 -26.72 -15.30 10.02
CA ALA A 219 -25.48 -15.94 10.45
C ALA A 219 -24.64 -16.45 9.29
N TYR A 220 -23.32 -16.37 9.44
CA TYR A 220 -22.35 -16.93 8.49
C TYR A 220 -21.02 -17.20 9.18
N LEU A 221 -20.27 -18.17 8.66
CA LEU A 221 -18.98 -18.60 9.20
C LEU A 221 -17.86 -18.18 8.26
N VAL A 222 -16.78 -17.64 8.81
CA VAL A 222 -15.56 -17.31 8.08
C VAL A 222 -14.40 -18.12 8.65
N GLU A 223 -13.88 -19.03 7.85
CA GLU A 223 -12.65 -19.75 8.12
C GLU A 223 -11.51 -19.03 7.39
N SER A 224 -10.42 -18.70 8.08
CA SER A 224 -9.26 -18.07 7.42
C SER A 224 -7.93 -18.57 7.94
N THR A 225 -6.92 -18.51 7.08
CA THR A 225 -5.53 -18.80 7.41
C THR A 225 -4.70 -17.61 7.00
N CYS A 226 -3.91 -17.07 7.91
CA CYS A 226 -2.99 -15.97 7.63
C CYS A 226 -1.56 -16.34 8.00
N TRP A 227 -0.60 -15.68 7.34
CA TRP A 227 0.82 -15.86 7.58
C TRP A 227 1.41 -14.57 8.13
N TRP A 228 1.86 -14.61 9.37
CA TRP A 228 2.54 -13.51 10.05
C TRP A 228 4.05 -13.68 9.90
N ALA A 229 4.69 -12.86 9.07
CA ALA A 229 6.12 -12.93 8.79
C ALA A 229 6.93 -12.35 9.95
N THR A 230 7.88 -13.14 10.44
CA THR A 230 8.69 -12.81 11.63
C THR A 230 9.65 -11.64 11.41
N SER A 231 10.20 -11.51 10.19
CA SER A 231 11.16 -10.46 9.82
C SER A 231 10.52 -9.07 9.70
N VAL A 232 9.29 -8.98 9.20
CA VAL A 232 8.55 -7.70 9.04
C VAL A 232 7.49 -7.47 10.11
N LYS A 233 7.26 -8.45 10.99
CA LYS A 233 6.31 -8.43 12.12
C LYS A 233 4.89 -8.01 11.70
N ARG A 234 4.42 -8.60 10.60
CA ARG A 234 3.10 -8.32 9.98
C ARG A 234 2.53 -9.56 9.32
N ILE A 235 1.21 -9.56 9.17
CA ILE A 235 0.53 -10.47 8.24
C ILE A 235 0.91 -10.09 6.81
N VAL A 236 1.32 -11.07 6.01
CA VAL A 236 1.78 -10.88 4.62
C VAL A 236 0.96 -11.67 3.61
N LYS A 237 0.15 -12.62 4.09
CA LYS A 237 -0.79 -13.41 3.30
C LYS A 237 -1.98 -13.81 4.14
N CYS A 238 -3.17 -13.88 3.54
CA CYS A 238 -4.35 -14.51 4.13
C CYS A 238 -5.21 -15.18 3.07
N THR A 239 -5.88 -16.26 3.43
CA THR A 239 -6.95 -16.90 2.66
C THR A 239 -8.20 -17.00 3.52
N TYR A 240 -9.36 -16.80 2.92
CA TYR A 240 -10.65 -16.76 3.61
C TYR A 240 -11.66 -17.57 2.82
N LYS A 241 -12.54 -18.25 3.57
CA LYS A 241 -13.68 -19.00 3.07
C LYS A 241 -14.90 -18.65 3.88
N ASN A 242 -15.95 -18.19 3.20
CA ASN A 242 -17.24 -17.86 3.78
C ASN A 242 -18.21 -19.03 3.58
N THR A 243 -18.91 -19.41 4.64
CA THR A 243 -20.02 -20.36 4.62
C THR A 243 -21.27 -19.66 5.13
N TYR A 244 -22.26 -19.50 4.27
CA TYR A 244 -23.55 -18.88 4.61
C TYR A 244 -24.53 -19.97 5.06
N PHE A 245 -25.35 -19.67 6.07
CA PHE A 245 -26.36 -20.60 6.57
C PHE A 245 -27.74 -20.19 6.06
N GLY A 246 -28.55 -21.19 5.73
CA GLY A 246 -29.89 -20.96 5.18
C GLY A 246 -29.89 -20.81 3.65
N THR A 247 -30.59 -19.81 3.13
CA THR A 247 -30.68 -19.52 1.69
C THR A 247 -29.35 -19.00 1.17
N THR A 248 -28.88 -19.57 0.06
CA THR A 248 -27.72 -19.06 -0.67
C THR A 248 -27.90 -17.57 -0.98
N PRO A 249 -26.94 -16.71 -0.59
CA PRO A 249 -27.04 -15.29 -0.86
C PRO A 249 -26.90 -15.00 -2.37
N PRO A 250 -27.19 -13.76 -2.82
CA PRO A 250 -27.02 -13.37 -4.20
C PRO A 250 -25.61 -13.66 -4.75
N ALA A 251 -25.52 -13.92 -6.05
CA ALA A 251 -24.28 -14.34 -6.73
C ALA A 251 -23.07 -13.40 -6.57
N GLY A 252 -23.28 -12.15 -6.15
CA GLY A 252 -22.22 -11.17 -5.88
C GLY A 252 -21.58 -11.27 -4.50
N TYR A 253 -22.11 -12.09 -3.58
CA TYR A 253 -21.52 -12.30 -2.26
C TYR A 253 -20.18 -13.04 -2.36
N LEU A 254 -19.26 -12.76 -1.44
CA LEU A 254 -17.94 -13.39 -1.43
C LEU A 254 -18.04 -14.84 -0.94
N ALA A 255 -17.65 -15.81 -1.76
CA ALA A 255 -17.48 -17.20 -1.32
C ALA A 255 -16.10 -17.40 -0.71
N ASP A 256 -15.06 -16.98 -1.44
CA ASP A 256 -13.67 -17.10 -1.04
C ASP A 256 -12.92 -15.79 -1.36
N TYR A 257 -11.88 -15.47 -0.61
CA TYR A 257 -10.91 -14.48 -1.06
C TYR A 257 -9.51 -14.74 -0.51
N ALA A 258 -8.50 -14.29 -1.24
CA ALA A 258 -7.10 -14.37 -0.86
C ALA A 258 -6.45 -12.99 -0.92
N LEU A 259 -5.51 -12.74 -0.02
CA LEU A 259 -4.69 -11.55 0.06
C LEU A 259 -3.23 -11.98 0.06
N GLU A 260 -2.43 -11.43 -0.84
CA GLU A 260 -0.97 -11.60 -0.85
C GLU A 260 -0.29 -10.23 -0.92
N ALA A 261 0.68 -9.99 -0.04
CA ALA A 261 1.48 -8.79 -0.12
C ALA A 261 2.37 -8.84 -1.37
N SER A 262 2.23 -7.81 -2.20
CA SER A 262 3.11 -7.51 -3.34
C SER A 262 4.24 -6.55 -2.98
N TYR A 263 4.07 -5.78 -1.91
CA TYR A 263 5.11 -4.94 -1.34
C TYR A 263 4.87 -4.74 0.16
N ILE A 264 5.95 -4.70 0.93
CA ILE A 264 5.94 -4.41 2.37
C ILE A 264 7.12 -3.47 2.66
N GLY A 265 6.82 -2.28 3.17
CA GLY A 265 7.85 -1.31 3.52
C GLY A 265 7.31 0.11 3.51
N LYS A 266 8.19 1.11 3.49
CA LYS A 266 7.77 2.51 3.40
C LYS A 266 7.41 2.88 1.97
N VAL A 267 6.31 3.62 1.80
CA VAL A 267 5.89 4.15 0.50
C VAL A 267 5.82 5.66 0.61
N TYR A 268 6.50 6.34 -0.31
CA TYR A 268 6.65 7.77 -0.34
C TYR A 268 5.79 8.37 -1.44
N PHE A 269 5.08 9.45 -1.12
CA PHE A 269 4.20 10.19 -2.02
C PHE A 269 4.74 11.61 -2.15
N PRO A 270 4.39 12.33 -3.22
CA PRO A 270 4.87 13.69 -3.37
C PRO A 270 4.07 14.62 -2.46
N ASP A 271 4.76 15.50 -1.74
CA ASP A 271 4.12 16.47 -0.86
C ASP A 271 3.37 17.52 -1.67
N ALA A 272 2.32 18.07 -1.06
CA ALA A 272 1.75 19.34 -1.47
C ALA A 272 2.39 20.53 -0.71
N SER A 273 3.31 20.30 0.23
CA SER A 273 3.89 21.33 1.13
C SER A 273 4.89 22.30 0.50
N ARG A 274 4.99 22.36 -0.83
CA ARG A 274 5.81 23.38 -1.49
C ARG A 274 5.26 24.76 -1.15
N GLN A 275 6.15 25.70 -0.84
CA GLN A 275 5.78 27.07 -0.51
C GLN A 275 6.53 28.04 -1.41
N VAL A 276 5.84 29.12 -1.80
CA VAL A 276 6.47 30.24 -2.51
C VAL A 276 7.58 30.82 -1.64
N GLY A 277 8.71 31.16 -2.26
CA GLY A 277 9.90 31.67 -1.58
C GLY A 277 10.91 30.60 -1.16
N GLN A 278 10.50 29.33 -1.05
CA GLN A 278 11.44 28.23 -0.77
C GLN A 278 12.55 28.22 -1.81
N SER A 279 13.79 28.30 -1.33
CA SER A 279 14.96 28.43 -2.19
C SER A 279 16.01 27.38 -1.87
N SER A 280 16.79 26.98 -2.87
CA SER A 280 17.86 26.01 -2.73
C SER A 280 19.04 26.39 -3.62
N ARG A 281 20.25 26.29 -3.08
CA ARG A 281 21.49 26.49 -3.86
C ARG A 281 22.05 25.14 -4.27
N TRP A 282 22.57 25.09 -5.49
CA TRP A 282 23.07 23.88 -6.12
C TRP A 282 24.47 24.10 -6.67
N THR A 283 25.25 23.03 -6.68
CA THR A 283 26.50 22.93 -7.42
C THR A 283 26.32 21.93 -8.55
N GLU A 284 26.75 22.31 -9.74
CA GLU A 284 26.74 21.48 -10.95
C GLU A 284 28.18 21.32 -11.45
N THR A 285 28.60 20.07 -11.63
CA THR A 285 29.91 19.70 -12.18
C THR A 285 29.69 18.95 -13.49
N ASP A 286 30.10 19.58 -14.59
CA ASP A 286 30.07 19.01 -15.93
C ASP A 286 31.48 18.53 -16.29
N THR A 287 31.62 17.26 -16.66
CA THR A 287 32.82 16.75 -17.35
C THR A 287 32.50 16.61 -18.83
N GLN A 288 33.28 17.24 -19.70
CA GLN A 288 33.12 17.18 -21.14
C GLN A 288 33.89 15.98 -21.74
N LEU A 289 33.55 15.55 -22.95
CA LEU A 289 34.23 14.45 -23.66
C LEU A 289 35.75 14.69 -23.83
N GLY A 290 36.17 15.94 -23.97
CA GLY A 290 37.57 16.34 -24.02
C GLY A 290 38.29 16.35 -22.67
N GLY A 291 37.62 15.96 -21.58
CA GLY A 291 38.17 15.92 -20.22
C GLY A 291 38.08 17.23 -19.43
N ASN A 292 37.59 18.31 -20.05
CA ASN A 292 37.39 19.58 -19.34
C ASN A 292 36.31 19.46 -18.27
N VAL A 293 36.58 20.03 -17.09
CA VAL A 293 35.63 20.09 -15.97
C VAL A 293 35.13 21.52 -15.77
N ILE A 294 33.82 21.71 -15.77
CA ILE A 294 33.15 22.99 -15.55
C ILE A 294 32.31 22.89 -14.28
N ASN A 295 32.54 23.81 -13.34
CA ASN A 295 31.72 23.95 -12.14
C ASN A 295 30.81 25.17 -12.27
N ARG A 296 29.52 24.99 -11.97
CA ARG A 296 28.52 26.06 -11.94
C ARG A 296 27.79 26.04 -10.61
N HIS A 297 27.31 27.21 -10.20
CA HIS A 297 26.41 27.34 -9.07
C HIS A 297 25.16 28.07 -9.51
N TYR A 298 24.01 27.58 -9.05
CA TYR A 298 22.74 28.23 -9.29
C TYR A 298 21.83 28.13 -8.07
N THR A 299 20.85 29.03 -8.01
CA THR A 299 19.78 29.02 -7.00
C THR A 299 18.48 28.69 -7.70
N GLN A 300 17.67 27.83 -7.10
CA GLN A 300 16.30 27.59 -7.50
C GLN A 300 15.35 28.16 -6.45
N THR A 301 14.39 28.98 -6.87
CA THR A 301 13.39 29.59 -6.00
C THR A 301 11.99 29.25 -6.51
N ILE A 302 11.13 28.73 -5.62
CA ILE A 302 9.72 28.49 -5.95
C ILE A 302 8.99 29.82 -6.02
N THR A 303 8.46 30.17 -7.19
CA THR A 303 7.80 31.46 -7.43
C THR A 303 6.27 31.36 -7.38
N ALA A 304 5.71 30.18 -7.64
CA ALA A 304 4.28 29.92 -7.54
C ALA A 304 3.99 28.44 -7.26
N VAL A 305 2.89 28.17 -6.56
CA VAL A 305 2.34 26.82 -6.33
C VAL A 305 0.89 26.83 -6.77
N ASN A 306 0.53 25.94 -7.69
CA ASN A 306 -0.80 25.83 -8.27
C ASN A 306 -1.72 24.96 -7.40
N PRO A 307 -3.05 25.05 -7.55
CA PRO A 307 -4.00 24.26 -6.76
C PRO A 307 -3.85 22.73 -6.89
N ASP A 308 -3.31 22.24 -8.01
CA ASP A 308 -3.04 20.82 -8.24
C ASP A 308 -1.71 20.34 -7.61
N GLY A 309 -0.96 21.25 -6.96
CA GLY A 309 0.35 21.01 -6.36
C GLY A 309 1.53 21.14 -7.32
N SER A 310 1.29 21.40 -8.62
CA SER A 310 2.37 21.78 -9.54
C SER A 310 2.97 23.13 -9.14
N TYR A 311 4.23 23.40 -9.49
CA TYR A 311 4.92 24.60 -9.02
C TYR A 311 5.94 25.14 -10.02
N ASN A 312 6.08 26.47 -10.04
CA ASN A 312 7.04 27.19 -10.87
C ASN A 312 8.33 27.44 -10.08
N VAL A 313 9.46 27.27 -10.76
CA VAL A 313 10.80 27.50 -10.23
C VAL A 313 11.56 28.44 -11.15
N ASP A 314 12.12 29.50 -10.58
CA ASP A 314 13.13 30.33 -11.25
C ASP A 314 14.51 29.79 -10.89
N ARG A 315 15.33 29.51 -11.92
CA ARG A 315 16.73 29.14 -11.79
C ARG A 315 17.59 30.37 -12.07
N ALA A 316 18.28 30.87 -11.06
CA ALA A 316 19.22 31.97 -11.16
C ALA A 316 20.66 31.49 -11.10
N GLU A 317 21.50 31.94 -12.03
CA GLU A 317 22.95 31.70 -12.00
C GLU A 317 23.61 32.41 -10.81
N ALA A 318 24.88 32.14 -10.56
CA ALA A 318 25.64 32.74 -9.44
C ALA A 318 25.65 34.29 -9.45
N ASN A 319 25.47 34.93 -10.60
CA ASN A 319 25.38 36.38 -10.76
C ASN A 319 23.96 36.95 -10.54
N GLY A 320 23.00 36.11 -10.16
CA GLY A 320 21.59 36.50 -9.94
C GLY A 320 20.74 36.56 -11.21
N PHE A 321 21.31 36.34 -12.40
CA PHE A 321 20.54 36.32 -13.63
C PHE A 321 19.68 35.05 -13.71
N ILE A 322 18.38 35.20 -13.97
CA ILE A 322 17.45 34.08 -14.14
C ILE A 322 17.67 33.45 -15.52
N SER A 323 18.26 32.26 -15.57
CA SER A 323 18.53 31.53 -16.81
C SER A 323 17.33 30.71 -17.28
N GLU A 324 16.57 30.13 -16.35
CA GLU A 324 15.45 29.25 -16.68
C GLU A 324 14.24 29.52 -15.78
N ARG A 325 13.04 29.40 -16.34
CA ARG A 325 11.81 29.21 -15.57
C ARG A 325 11.24 27.82 -15.85
N ILE A 326 10.88 27.07 -14.82
CA ILE A 326 10.54 25.65 -14.94
C ILE A 326 9.21 25.41 -14.23
N LEU A 327 8.22 24.86 -14.95
CA LEU A 327 7.04 24.27 -14.33
C LEU A 327 7.29 22.80 -14.02
N ASN A 328 7.10 22.43 -12.77
CA ASN A 328 7.15 21.04 -12.32
C ASN A 328 5.75 20.57 -11.93
N ASP A 329 5.46 19.29 -12.12
CA ASP A 329 4.31 18.67 -11.48
C ASP A 329 4.52 18.56 -9.96
N ARG A 330 3.51 18.06 -9.26
CA ARG A 330 3.58 17.84 -7.80
C ARG A 330 4.73 16.92 -7.39
N GLY A 331 5.13 15.98 -8.24
CA GLY A 331 6.26 15.06 -7.99
C GLY A 331 7.64 15.66 -8.24
N GLY A 332 7.71 16.88 -8.77
CA GLY A 332 8.97 17.50 -9.18
C GLY A 332 9.44 17.03 -10.57
N ASN A 333 8.59 16.34 -11.34
CA ASN A 333 8.86 16.06 -12.75
C ASN A 333 8.63 17.33 -13.58
N ARG A 334 9.50 17.59 -14.56
CA ARG A 334 9.39 18.79 -15.39
C ARG A 334 8.27 18.65 -16.43
N LEU A 335 7.43 19.67 -16.53
CA LEU A 335 6.36 19.80 -17.54
C LEU A 335 6.78 20.73 -18.67
N ASN A 336 7.35 21.88 -18.32
CA ASN A 336 7.87 22.85 -19.29
C ASN A 336 9.13 23.54 -18.76
N ARG A 337 9.85 24.18 -19.67
CA ARG A 337 11.00 25.03 -19.39
C ARG A 337 10.96 26.23 -20.32
N PHE A 338 11.23 27.41 -19.79
CA PHE A 338 11.44 28.62 -20.58
C PHE A 338 12.89 29.09 -20.40
N ILE A 339 13.65 29.12 -21.50
CA ILE A 339 15.02 29.63 -21.51
C ILE A 339 14.95 31.14 -21.68
N VAL A 340 15.37 31.88 -20.65
CA VAL A 340 15.17 33.34 -20.59
C VAL A 340 16.04 34.06 -21.62
N GLN A 341 17.32 33.68 -21.76
CA GLN A 341 18.28 34.38 -22.63
C GLN A 341 17.84 34.37 -24.10
N THR A 342 17.23 33.27 -24.56
CA THR A 342 16.87 33.07 -25.96
C THR A 342 15.37 33.23 -26.21
N ASN A 343 14.58 33.59 -25.18
CA ASN A 343 13.12 33.63 -25.23
C ASN A 343 12.52 32.34 -25.84
N ASN A 344 13.01 31.17 -25.41
CA ASN A 344 12.72 29.89 -26.04
C ASN A 344 11.96 28.96 -25.09
N PRO A 345 10.63 28.83 -25.22
CA PRO A 345 9.87 27.84 -24.49
C PRO A 345 10.11 26.43 -25.04
N CYS A 346 10.22 25.48 -24.13
CA CYS A 346 10.35 24.06 -24.41
C CYS A 346 9.38 23.24 -23.54
N THR A 347 8.88 22.15 -24.09
CA THR A 347 7.86 21.30 -23.46
C THR A 347 8.27 19.84 -23.47
N TRP A 348 7.80 19.10 -22.46
CA TRP A 348 7.83 17.64 -22.43
C TRP A 348 6.40 17.11 -22.55
N ALA A 349 6.11 16.29 -23.56
CA ALA A 349 4.78 15.71 -23.77
C ALA A 349 4.84 14.17 -23.77
N PRO A 350 4.07 13.46 -22.91
CA PRO A 350 3.10 13.99 -21.95
C PRO A 350 3.74 14.71 -20.75
N ARG A 351 4.78 14.15 -20.13
CA ARG A 351 5.65 14.80 -19.13
C ARG A 351 6.94 14.00 -18.96
N ARG A 352 7.98 14.62 -18.42
CA ARG A 352 9.27 13.96 -18.14
C ARG A 352 9.24 13.19 -16.82
N ASP A 353 8.85 11.93 -16.87
CA ASP A 353 8.66 11.05 -15.69
C ASP A 353 9.96 10.44 -15.14
N TYR A 354 10.81 11.27 -14.54
CA TYR A 354 11.97 10.79 -13.77
C TYR A 354 11.63 10.22 -12.41
N LEU A 355 10.49 10.60 -11.84
CA LEU A 355 9.96 10.05 -10.61
C LEU A 355 8.53 9.59 -10.87
N SER A 356 8.27 8.29 -10.70
CA SER A 356 6.91 7.76 -10.72
C SER A 356 6.44 7.57 -9.30
N PHE A 357 5.59 8.45 -8.79
CA PHE A 357 5.01 8.28 -7.46
C PHE A 357 3.84 7.28 -7.46
N PRO A 358 3.60 6.58 -6.34
CA PRO A 358 4.44 6.60 -5.13
C PRO A 358 5.78 5.89 -5.31
N LEU A 359 6.83 6.33 -4.62
CA LEU A 359 8.15 5.71 -4.65
C LEU A 359 8.32 4.73 -3.48
N TYR A 360 8.96 3.59 -3.75
CA TYR A 360 9.32 2.60 -2.74
C TYR A 360 10.44 1.71 -3.27
N VAL A 361 11.26 1.16 -2.37
CA VAL A 361 12.40 0.29 -2.77
C VAL A 361 11.91 -0.90 -3.58
N GLY A 362 12.54 -1.14 -4.72
CA GLY A 362 12.16 -2.18 -5.67
C GLY A 362 11.19 -1.72 -6.76
N LYS A 363 10.55 -0.55 -6.65
CA LYS A 363 9.65 -0.03 -7.69
C LYS A 363 10.42 0.16 -9.00
N THR A 364 9.85 -0.32 -10.10
CA THR A 364 10.30 -0.06 -11.48
C THR A 364 9.21 0.66 -12.27
N TRP A 365 9.60 1.50 -13.23
CA TRP A 365 8.66 2.07 -14.21
C TRP A 365 9.36 2.36 -15.53
N THR A 366 8.54 2.48 -16.57
CA THR A 366 8.94 2.93 -17.90
C THR A 366 8.12 4.16 -18.28
N SER A 367 8.72 5.09 -19.00
CA SER A 367 8.03 6.24 -19.55
C SER A 367 8.64 6.65 -20.89
N GLY A 368 7.96 7.52 -21.61
CA GLY A 368 8.48 8.14 -22.81
C GLY A 368 7.90 9.53 -22.97
N TRP A 369 8.69 10.43 -23.56
CA TRP A 369 8.26 11.80 -23.79
C TRP A 369 8.92 12.37 -25.06
N ASN A 370 8.22 13.29 -25.70
CA ASN A 370 8.76 14.15 -26.74
C ASN A 370 9.24 15.42 -26.06
N TYR A 371 10.49 15.82 -26.28
CA TYR A 371 11.00 17.13 -25.89
C TYR A 371 11.08 18.01 -27.13
N SER A 372 10.51 19.22 -27.06
CA SER A 372 10.54 20.16 -28.18
C SER A 372 10.67 21.60 -27.70
N CYS A 373 11.29 22.46 -28.50
CA CYS A 373 11.45 23.89 -28.24
C CYS A 373 10.93 24.72 -29.41
N ALA A 374 10.45 25.94 -29.14
CA ALA A 374 9.92 26.83 -30.18
C ALA A 374 10.95 27.22 -31.24
N LEU A 375 12.24 27.29 -30.88
CA LEU A 375 13.34 27.50 -31.84
C LEU A 375 13.73 26.23 -32.62
N GLY A 376 12.89 25.19 -32.61
CA GLY A 376 12.98 24.04 -33.51
C GLY A 376 13.76 22.83 -32.98
N TYR A 377 14.39 22.91 -31.81
CA TYR A 377 15.03 21.73 -31.19
C TYR A 377 13.99 20.67 -30.84
N ARG A 378 14.29 19.40 -31.07
CA ARG A 378 13.45 18.26 -30.68
C ARG A 378 14.26 17.00 -30.39
N GLU A 379 13.67 16.10 -29.61
CA GLU A 379 14.13 14.72 -29.38
C GLU A 379 13.00 13.90 -28.75
N ASP A 380 13.07 12.57 -28.90
CA ASP A 380 12.21 11.61 -28.26
C ASP A 380 12.99 10.84 -27.20
N ALA A 381 12.36 10.58 -26.07
CA ALA A 381 12.95 9.84 -24.96
C ALA A 381 12.20 8.54 -24.70
N ALA A 382 12.95 7.45 -24.53
CA ALA A 382 12.51 6.22 -23.91
C ALA A 382 13.24 6.05 -22.58
N HIS A 383 12.49 5.92 -21.49
CA HIS A 383 13.02 5.96 -20.12
C HIS A 383 12.64 4.72 -19.34
N THR A 384 13.59 4.19 -18.59
CA THR A 384 13.41 3.09 -17.64
C THR A 384 14.07 3.46 -16.33
N ALA A 385 13.43 3.16 -15.20
CA ALA A 385 13.94 3.53 -13.89
C ALA A 385 13.54 2.53 -12.79
N ARG A 386 14.32 2.55 -11.71
CA ARG A 386 14.13 1.71 -10.53
C ARG A 386 14.55 2.45 -9.26
N VAL A 387 13.77 2.32 -8.19
CA VAL A 387 14.22 2.65 -6.84
C VAL A 387 15.03 1.47 -6.31
N GLU A 388 16.32 1.64 -6.11
CA GLU A 388 17.23 0.56 -5.73
C GLU A 388 17.34 0.39 -4.21
N ALA A 389 17.40 1.50 -3.48
CA ALA A 389 17.66 1.49 -2.05
C ALA A 389 17.18 2.79 -1.37
N LEU A 390 17.05 2.74 -0.05
CA LEU A 390 16.99 3.91 0.83
C LEU A 390 18.34 3.98 1.56
N GLU A 391 19.07 5.08 1.38
CA GLU A 391 20.42 5.23 1.93
C GLU A 391 20.71 6.67 2.38
N PRO A 392 21.59 6.86 3.38
CA PRO A 392 22.06 8.19 3.73
C PRO A 392 22.96 8.76 2.63
N VAL A 393 22.72 10.00 2.22
CA VAL A 393 23.50 10.73 1.23
C VAL A 393 23.96 12.05 1.82
N THR A 394 25.27 12.27 1.83
CA THR A 394 25.85 13.53 2.30
C THR A 394 26.15 14.45 1.12
N THR A 395 25.68 15.69 1.22
CA THR A 395 26.07 16.82 0.36
C THR A 395 26.53 17.98 1.24
N ALA A 396 26.91 19.11 0.63
CA ALA A 396 27.25 20.31 1.41
C ALA A 396 26.06 20.88 2.22
N ALA A 397 24.82 20.53 1.85
CA ALA A 397 23.63 20.94 2.60
C ALA A 397 23.32 20.07 3.83
N GLY A 398 24.01 18.93 4.01
CA GLY A 398 23.80 18.01 5.12
C GLY A 398 23.75 16.55 4.69
N THR A 399 23.28 15.69 5.59
CA THR A 399 23.04 14.27 5.30
C THR A 399 21.54 14.02 5.23
N PHE A 400 21.09 13.38 4.15
CA PHE A 400 19.69 13.14 3.82
C PHE A 400 19.43 11.64 3.77
N ASN A 401 18.27 11.19 4.22
CA ASN A 401 17.85 9.81 3.98
C ASN A 401 17.12 9.76 2.64
N ALA A 402 17.75 9.22 1.60
CA ALA A 402 17.28 9.39 0.23
C ALA A 402 17.06 8.06 -0.49
N LEU A 403 16.00 8.01 -1.29
CA LEU A 403 15.76 6.93 -2.24
C LEU A 403 16.74 7.09 -3.40
N ARG A 404 17.59 6.08 -3.61
CA ARG A 404 18.45 5.99 -4.78
C ARG A 404 17.63 5.47 -5.96
N VAL A 405 17.50 6.30 -6.99
CA VAL A 405 16.77 6.02 -8.22
C VAL A 405 17.76 5.91 -9.37
N SER A 406 17.99 4.69 -9.84
CA SER A 406 18.76 4.43 -11.06
C SER A 406 17.85 4.54 -12.27
N PHE A 407 18.36 5.07 -13.38
CA PHE A 407 17.63 5.12 -14.63
C PHE A 407 18.51 5.09 -15.86
N GLN A 408 17.88 4.74 -16.97
CA GLN A 408 18.41 4.89 -18.31
C GLN A 408 17.39 5.63 -19.17
N THR A 409 17.86 6.62 -19.91
CA THR A 409 17.08 7.31 -20.95
C THR A 409 17.80 7.17 -22.28
N VAL A 410 17.14 6.61 -23.28
CA VAL A 410 17.59 6.62 -24.67
C VAL A 410 16.90 7.79 -25.36
N LEU A 411 17.69 8.66 -25.98
CA LEU A 411 17.24 9.84 -26.68
C LEU A 411 17.47 9.62 -28.18
N THR A 412 16.40 9.73 -28.95
CA THR A 412 16.36 9.52 -30.40
C THR A 412 15.74 10.72 -31.09
N ASN A 413 15.78 10.76 -32.43
CA ASN A 413 15.18 11.83 -33.22
C ASN A 413 15.70 13.24 -32.83
N SER A 414 16.91 13.30 -32.26
CA SER A 414 17.54 14.56 -31.91
C SER A 414 17.97 15.27 -33.19
N ASN A 415 17.66 16.57 -33.29
CA ASN A 415 18.14 17.42 -34.36
C ASN A 415 19.32 18.31 -33.94
N ASP A 416 20.09 17.88 -32.92
CA ASP A 416 21.33 18.53 -32.57
C ASP A 416 22.35 18.41 -33.71
N PHE A 417 22.52 19.49 -34.47
CA PHE A 417 23.31 19.52 -35.70
C PHE A 417 24.78 19.14 -35.52
N GLN A 418 25.31 19.12 -34.29
CA GLN A 418 26.70 18.75 -34.03
C GLN A 418 26.89 17.27 -33.70
N LEU A 419 25.80 16.52 -33.49
CA LEU A 419 25.82 15.07 -33.33
C LEU A 419 25.77 14.34 -34.67
N GLN A 420 26.30 13.12 -34.71
CA GLN A 420 26.13 12.25 -35.87
C GLN A 420 24.64 12.08 -36.19
N ASN A 421 24.27 12.25 -37.47
CA ASN A 421 22.89 12.22 -37.98
C ASN A 421 21.95 13.32 -37.45
N GLY A 422 22.48 14.27 -36.67
CA GLY A 422 21.72 15.40 -36.12
C GLY A 422 21.08 16.33 -37.15
N PRO A 423 21.77 16.75 -38.23
CA PRO A 423 21.15 17.60 -39.26
C PRO A 423 19.92 16.96 -39.95
N ALA A 424 19.86 15.62 -40.00
CA ALA A 424 18.70 14.87 -40.50
C ALA A 424 17.60 14.69 -39.44
N GLY A 425 17.83 15.12 -38.19
CA GLY A 425 16.94 14.90 -37.06
C GLY A 425 16.91 13.45 -36.59
N GLN A 426 18.04 12.76 -36.67
CA GLN A 426 18.17 11.32 -36.38
C GLN A 426 19.34 11.02 -35.44
N ALA A 427 19.84 12.01 -34.69
CA ALA A 427 20.88 11.75 -33.70
C ALA A 427 20.31 10.94 -32.53
N THR A 428 21.16 10.05 -32.01
CA THR A 428 20.86 9.16 -30.89
C THR A 428 21.95 9.25 -29.83
N TYR A 429 21.53 9.27 -28.57
CA TYR A 429 22.43 9.20 -27.42
C TYR A 429 21.70 8.65 -26.20
N ARG A 430 22.44 8.30 -25.17
CA ARG A 430 21.92 7.67 -23.95
C ARG A 430 22.36 8.42 -22.72
N ASN A 431 21.50 8.45 -21.71
CA ASN A 431 21.78 8.97 -20.38
C ASN A 431 21.62 7.81 -19.40
N ASP A 432 22.70 7.41 -18.75
CA ASP A 432 22.68 6.45 -17.65
C ASP A 432 22.89 7.24 -16.36
N GLY A 433 21.92 7.23 -15.45
CA GLY A 433 21.92 8.14 -14.30
C GLY A 433 21.45 7.53 -13.01
N THR A 434 21.85 8.15 -11.92
CA THR A 434 21.36 7.89 -10.56
C THR A 434 21.02 9.21 -9.90
N CYS A 435 19.81 9.31 -9.35
CA CYS A 435 19.38 10.45 -8.54
C CYS A 435 18.99 9.98 -7.14
N TRP A 436 19.19 10.85 -6.15
CA TRP A 436 18.82 10.60 -4.77
C TRP A 436 17.70 11.55 -4.38
N TRP A 437 16.53 10.97 -4.07
CA TRP A 437 15.34 11.71 -3.64
C TRP A 437 15.20 11.62 -2.12
N ASP A 438 15.48 12.72 -1.43
CA ASP A 438 15.34 12.85 0.02
C ASP A 438 13.88 12.68 0.45
N VAL A 439 13.64 11.74 1.36
CA VAL A 439 12.29 11.37 1.79
C VAL A 439 11.63 12.38 2.72
N ASP A 440 12.43 13.13 3.47
CA ASP A 440 11.93 14.09 4.44
C ASP A 440 11.74 15.47 3.79
N GLY A 441 12.76 15.94 3.06
CA GLY A 441 12.69 17.19 2.29
C GLY A 441 11.96 17.07 0.95
N GLN A 442 11.58 15.85 0.56
CA GLN A 442 10.79 15.49 -0.62
C GLN A 442 11.30 16.12 -1.91
N ARG A 443 12.60 16.01 -2.14
CA ARG A 443 13.29 16.63 -3.28
C ARG A 443 14.46 15.76 -3.72
N ILE A 444 14.85 15.89 -4.98
CA ILE A 444 16.17 15.42 -5.37
C ILE A 444 17.21 16.22 -4.58
N VAL A 445 18.26 15.57 -4.08
CA VAL A 445 19.39 16.23 -3.39
C VAL A 445 20.71 16.01 -4.12
N LYS A 446 20.76 14.99 -4.98
CA LYS A 446 21.90 14.69 -5.84
C LYS A 446 21.46 13.97 -7.10
N CYS A 447 22.12 14.22 -8.22
CA CYS A 447 22.10 13.34 -9.39
C CYS A 447 23.49 13.22 -9.99
N ASP A 448 23.77 12.04 -10.55
CA ASP A 448 24.98 11.73 -11.33
C ASP A 448 24.54 11.04 -12.62
N ILE A 449 24.83 11.65 -13.76
CA ILE A 449 24.33 11.20 -15.08
C ILE A 449 25.51 11.16 -16.05
N ALA A 450 25.72 10.01 -16.68
CA ALA A 450 26.67 9.82 -17.75
C ALA A 450 25.95 9.82 -19.11
N ASN A 451 26.52 10.52 -20.09
CA ASN A 451 26.05 10.54 -21.46
C ASN A 451 26.94 9.69 -22.36
N THR A 452 26.31 8.88 -23.22
CA THR A 452 26.99 8.13 -24.28
C THR A 452 26.37 8.51 -25.62
N PHE A 453 27.17 8.96 -26.57
CA PHE A 453 26.71 9.40 -27.89
C PHE A 453 26.92 8.30 -28.92
N GLU A 454 25.97 8.13 -29.83
CA GLU A 454 26.16 7.26 -30.99
C GLU A 454 27.02 8.02 -32.02
N GLY A 455 28.28 7.60 -32.17
CA GLY A 455 29.20 8.21 -33.12
C GLY A 455 30.07 9.34 -32.58
N PRO A 456 30.76 10.08 -33.49
CA PRO A 456 31.54 11.25 -33.12
C PRO A 456 30.64 12.34 -32.51
N ALA A 457 31.09 12.89 -31.38
CA ALA A 457 30.48 14.04 -30.73
C ALA A 457 31.57 15.09 -30.40
N PRO A 458 31.24 16.40 -30.36
CA PRO A 458 32.22 17.43 -30.08
C PRO A 458 32.84 17.28 -28.68
N ALA A 459 34.14 17.58 -28.55
CA ALA A 459 34.86 17.46 -27.29
C ALA A 459 34.26 18.30 -26.14
N THR A 460 33.46 19.32 -26.46
CA THR A 460 32.75 20.18 -25.51
C THR A 460 31.45 19.57 -24.97
N TYR A 461 31.01 18.43 -25.52
CA TYR A 461 29.76 17.81 -25.10
C TYR A 461 29.90 17.19 -23.74
N ARG A 462 28.83 17.30 -22.95
CA ARG A 462 28.80 16.80 -21.59
C ARG A 462 28.88 15.27 -21.60
N GLN A 463 29.97 14.71 -21.09
CA GLN A 463 30.13 13.27 -20.87
C GLN A 463 29.52 12.86 -19.53
N ARG A 464 29.69 13.66 -18.48
CA ARG A 464 29.14 13.39 -17.15
C ARG A 464 28.62 14.67 -16.52
N TYR A 465 27.53 14.52 -15.77
CA TYR A 465 26.79 15.57 -15.09
C TYR A 465 26.61 15.17 -13.63
N VAL A 466 27.12 15.96 -12.70
CA VAL A 466 26.80 15.80 -11.28
C VAL A 466 26.13 17.08 -10.79
N THR A 467 24.98 16.96 -10.14
CA THR A 467 24.36 18.08 -9.42
C THR A 467 24.14 17.69 -7.97
N GLU A 468 24.47 18.59 -7.05
CA GLU A 468 24.36 18.37 -5.61
C GLU A 468 23.76 19.60 -4.93
N LEU A 469 22.86 19.34 -3.98
CA LEU A 469 22.26 20.36 -3.15
C LEU A 469 23.35 20.94 -2.23
N ALA A 470 23.64 22.22 -2.40
CA ALA A 470 24.67 22.94 -1.66
C ALA A 470 24.12 23.60 -0.39
N ALA A 471 22.88 24.11 -0.43
CA ALA A 471 22.19 24.64 0.74
C ALA A 471 20.67 24.64 0.55
N VAL A 472 19.92 24.42 1.63
CA VAL A 472 18.50 24.77 1.70
C VAL A 472 18.41 26.16 2.32
N LEU A 473 17.80 27.09 1.60
CA LEU A 473 17.60 28.46 2.07
C LEU A 473 16.18 28.52 2.65
N VAL A 474 16.09 28.73 3.96
CA VAL A 474 14.82 28.97 4.63
C VAL A 474 14.32 30.36 4.19
N PRO A 475 13.03 30.49 3.83
CA PRO A 475 12.45 31.79 3.44
C PRO A 475 12.61 32.86 4.52
#